data_AF-A0A7Y1VCX0-F1
#
_entry.id   AF-A0A7Y1VCX0-F1
#
_cell.length_a   1.000
_cell.length_b   1.000
_cell.length_c   1.000
_cell.angle_alpha   90.00
_cell.angle_beta   90.00
_cell.angle_gamma   90.00
#
_symmetry.space_group_name_H-M   'P 1'
#
loop_
_entity.id
_entity.type
_entity.pdbx_description
1 polymer ?
#
loop_
_entity_poly.entity_id
_entity_poly.type
_entity_poly.pdbx_seq_one_letter_code
_entity_poly.pdbx_strand_id
1 'polypeptide(L)'
;MASHYEAPIRRPLVTGEKSYHDVSVDIARPVEGRANKSWWIVFGISLAAFLWGVGCIIYTISTGIGTWGLNPTVNWAWDITNFVWWVGIGHAGTLISAVLLLFRQKWRMAINRSAEAMTIFSVIQAGLFPIIHMGRPWLAYWVLPIPNQFGSLWVNFNSPLLWDVFAISTYLSVSLVFWWTGLLPDFAMIRDRAVRPFQKKIYSILSFGWSGRAKDWQRFEEVSLVLAGLATPLVLSVHTIVSFDFATSVIPGWHTTIFPPYFVAGAIFSGFAMVQTLLIIMRKVCNLEDYITVQHIELMNIVIMITGSIVGVAYITELFVAWYSGVEYEQYAFLNRATGPYWWAYWAMMSCNVFSPQFMWFKKLRTSIMFSFFISIVVNIGMWFERFVIIVTSLHRDYLPSSWTMFSPTYVDIGIFIGTIGFFFVLFLLYARTFPVIAQAEVKTILKSSGERYKNLRESGKSLAGTGADSRTSAGPAMVTAMPEDSGTQEEARKDSSAGGETSDKDSQVSDLLSGIGAFDPNTQTADNLKKISGIGPKMEGVLNQIGIFTFLQVSKMTKKEYDLLDSITGSFPGRAERDDWSGQAKKLIN
;
A
#
# COMPACT_ATOMS: atom_id res chain seq x y z
N MET A 1 -5.50 29.50 -7.92
CA MET A 1 -5.23 28.69 -6.71
C MET A 1 -6.48 27.88 -6.39
N ALA A 2 -6.55 26.60 -6.78
CA ALA A 2 -7.76 25.79 -6.62
C ALA A 2 -7.62 24.78 -5.46
N SER A 3 -8.38 25.06 -4.39
CA SER A 3 -9.24 24.14 -3.61
C SER A 3 -8.72 22.78 -3.07
N HIS A 4 -7.45 22.63 -2.71
CA HIS A 4 -7.06 21.47 -1.88
C HIS A 4 -6.98 21.87 -0.38
N TYR A 5 -8.08 21.67 0.35
CA TYR A 5 -8.10 21.84 1.82
C TYR A 5 -7.76 20.51 2.51
N GLU A 6 -6.59 20.43 3.13
CA GLU A 6 -6.21 19.31 4.00
C GLU A 6 -5.95 19.85 5.40
N ALA A 7 -6.51 19.20 6.41
CA ALA A 7 -6.36 19.60 7.79
C ALA A 7 -4.86 19.60 8.23
N PRO A 8 -4.36 20.69 8.84
CA PRO A 8 -2.96 20.80 9.27
C PRO A 8 -2.55 19.80 10.36
N ILE A 9 -3.52 19.19 11.04
CA ILE A 9 -3.29 18.15 12.06
C ILE A 9 -2.70 16.86 11.44
N ARG A 10 -2.90 16.62 10.13
CA ARG A 10 -2.43 15.39 9.49
C ARG A 10 -0.92 15.43 9.26
N ARG A 11 -0.19 14.49 9.86
CA ARG A 11 1.23 14.27 9.61
C ARG A 11 1.51 13.85 8.15
N PRO A 12 2.72 14.08 7.63
CA PRO A 12 3.10 13.58 6.31
C PRO A 12 3.21 12.06 6.31
N LEU A 13 2.74 11.43 5.23
CA LEU A 13 2.83 9.98 5.03
C LEU A 13 4.12 9.57 4.32
N VAL A 14 4.75 10.49 3.58
CA VAL A 14 6.07 10.30 2.93
C VAL A 14 7.01 11.36 3.47
N THR A 15 8.13 10.93 4.07
CA THR A 15 9.15 11.82 4.66
C THR A 15 10.36 12.00 3.74
N GLY A 16 11.28 12.90 4.11
CA GLY A 16 12.57 13.07 3.43
C GLY A 16 12.50 13.89 2.14
N GLU A 17 11.56 14.83 2.05
CA GLU A 17 11.35 15.77 0.94
C GLU A 17 11.41 15.17 -0.49
N LYS A 18 10.90 13.95 -0.67
CA LYS A 18 11.00 13.19 -1.92
C LYS A 18 10.21 13.82 -3.09
N SER A 19 10.79 13.76 -4.29
CA SER A 19 10.13 14.07 -5.56
C SER A 19 9.56 12.81 -6.24
N TYR A 20 8.77 12.99 -7.31
CA TYR A 20 8.27 11.88 -8.13
C TYR A 20 9.38 10.98 -8.70
N HIS A 21 10.54 11.56 -9.01
CA HIS A 21 11.70 10.82 -9.50
C HIS A 21 12.29 9.95 -8.39
N ASP A 22 12.47 10.51 -7.20
CA ASP A 22 13.05 9.82 -6.04
C ASP A 22 12.22 8.60 -5.65
N VAL A 23 10.88 8.73 -5.67
CA VAL A 23 9.96 7.59 -5.43
C VAL A 23 10.24 6.43 -6.36
N SER A 24 10.39 6.69 -7.66
CA SER A 24 10.68 5.62 -8.61
C SER A 24 12.08 5.03 -8.45
N VAL A 25 13.09 5.86 -8.14
CA VAL A 25 14.46 5.38 -7.96
C VAL A 25 14.56 4.52 -6.70
N ASP A 26 14.02 4.98 -5.57
CA ASP A 26 14.11 4.29 -4.30
C ASP A 26 13.38 2.93 -4.34
N ILE A 27 12.19 2.87 -4.95
CA ILE A 27 11.41 1.63 -5.04
C ILE A 27 11.98 0.66 -6.10
N ALA A 28 12.57 1.16 -7.19
CA ALA A 28 13.18 0.30 -8.21
C ALA A 28 14.58 -0.21 -7.81
N ARG A 29 15.30 0.49 -6.93
CA ARG A 29 16.68 0.14 -6.52
C ARG A 29 16.84 -1.31 -6.03
N PRO A 30 15.95 -1.88 -5.18
CA PRO A 30 16.01 -3.28 -4.81
C PRO A 30 15.85 -4.23 -6.02
N VAL A 31 15.05 -3.88 -7.02
CA VAL A 31 14.80 -4.73 -8.20
C VAL A 31 15.97 -4.67 -9.19
N GLU A 32 16.53 -3.48 -9.41
CA GLU A 32 17.62 -3.25 -10.37
C GLU A 32 18.99 -3.68 -9.83
N GLY A 33 19.21 -3.57 -8.51
CA GLY A 33 20.48 -3.86 -7.86
C GLY A 33 20.78 -5.35 -7.69
N ARG A 34 22.02 -5.67 -7.28
CA ARG A 34 22.40 -7.05 -6.87
C ARG A 34 21.91 -7.36 -5.46
N ALA A 35 21.61 -8.63 -5.19
CA ALA A 35 21.24 -9.07 -3.85
C ALA A 35 22.44 -8.94 -2.90
N ASN A 36 22.19 -8.45 -1.68
CA ASN A 36 23.22 -8.35 -0.65
C ASN A 36 23.51 -9.74 -0.05
N LYS A 37 24.62 -9.85 0.71
CA LYS A 37 25.01 -11.11 1.38
C LYS A 37 23.93 -11.59 2.35
N SER A 38 23.30 -10.68 3.09
CA SER A 38 22.24 -11.00 4.05
C SER A 38 21.04 -11.67 3.39
N TRP A 39 20.63 -11.22 2.19
CA TRP A 39 19.54 -11.83 1.44
C TRP A 39 19.87 -13.27 1.07
N TRP A 40 21.10 -13.56 0.59
CA TRP A 40 21.51 -14.93 0.27
C TRP A 40 21.56 -15.84 1.50
N ILE A 41 21.97 -15.32 2.65
CA ILE A 41 21.97 -16.08 3.92
C ILE A 41 20.54 -16.45 4.31
N VAL A 42 19.63 -15.47 4.36
CA VAL A 42 18.24 -15.72 4.76
C VAL A 42 17.54 -16.61 3.73
N PHE A 43 17.74 -16.36 2.43
CA PHE A 43 17.22 -17.19 1.36
C PHE A 43 17.71 -18.63 1.47
N GLY A 44 19.01 -18.85 1.75
CA GLY A 44 19.57 -20.18 1.96
C GLY A 44 18.95 -20.92 3.14
N ILE A 45 18.73 -20.22 4.28
CA ILE A 45 18.07 -20.79 5.46
C ILE A 45 16.60 -21.14 5.15
N SER A 46 15.86 -20.23 4.51
CA SER A 46 14.46 -20.47 4.12
C SER A 46 14.34 -21.61 3.11
N LEU A 47 15.27 -21.71 2.16
CA LEU A 47 15.32 -22.78 1.17
C LEU A 47 15.63 -24.13 1.83
N ALA A 48 16.57 -24.19 2.77
CA ALA A 48 16.86 -25.40 3.52
C ALA A 48 15.64 -25.89 4.32
N ALA A 49 14.95 -24.97 5.02
CA ALA A 49 13.71 -25.28 5.73
C ALA A 49 12.61 -25.78 4.77
N PHE A 50 12.45 -25.13 3.61
CA PHE A 50 11.50 -25.56 2.59
C PHE A 50 11.80 -26.97 2.07
N LEU A 51 13.06 -27.24 1.70
CA LEU A 51 13.47 -28.55 1.20
C LEU A 51 13.29 -29.66 2.24
N TRP A 52 13.57 -29.36 3.51
CA TRP A 52 13.25 -30.27 4.62
C TRP A 52 11.76 -30.59 4.69
N GLY A 53 10.91 -29.55 4.62
CA GLY A 53 9.46 -29.70 4.57
C GLY A 53 8.97 -30.55 3.40
N VAL A 54 9.52 -30.34 2.20
CA VAL A 54 9.22 -31.16 1.01
C VAL A 54 9.60 -32.62 1.24
N GLY A 55 10.76 -32.87 1.87
CA GLY A 55 11.16 -34.22 2.29
C GLY A 55 10.15 -34.88 3.23
N CYS A 56 9.68 -34.16 4.24
CA CYS A 56 8.63 -34.63 5.16
C CYS A 56 7.30 -34.92 4.43
N ILE A 57 6.87 -34.06 3.51
CA ILE A 57 5.64 -34.25 2.71
C ILE A 57 5.77 -35.52 1.85
N ILE A 58 6.88 -35.69 1.13
CA ILE A 58 7.12 -36.88 0.30
C ILE A 58 7.10 -38.14 1.16
N TYR A 59 7.71 -38.10 2.35
CA TYR A 59 7.71 -39.21 3.29
C TYR A 59 6.30 -39.56 3.78
N THR A 60 5.48 -38.56 4.15
CA THR A 60 4.07 -38.77 4.54
C THR A 60 3.24 -39.36 3.40
N ILE A 61 3.36 -38.85 2.18
CA ILE A 61 2.56 -39.34 1.04
C ILE A 61 2.96 -40.76 0.65
N SER A 62 4.25 -41.11 0.74
CA SER A 62 4.74 -42.45 0.39
C SER A 62 4.49 -43.51 1.45
N THR A 63 4.53 -43.15 2.74
CA THR A 63 4.40 -44.09 3.86
C THR A 63 2.97 -44.15 4.40
N GLY A 64 2.25 -43.04 4.34
CA GLY A 64 0.88 -42.88 4.84
C GLY A 64 0.75 -41.84 5.95
N ILE A 65 -0.50 -41.42 6.18
CA ILE A 65 -0.86 -40.36 7.14
C ILE A 65 -0.54 -40.71 8.61
N GLY A 66 -0.39 -42.00 8.92
CA GLY A 66 0.00 -42.48 10.26
C GLY A 66 1.43 -42.11 10.67
N THR A 67 2.21 -41.45 9.81
CA THR A 67 3.49 -40.82 10.16
C THR A 67 3.32 -39.57 11.03
N TRP A 68 2.13 -38.97 11.02
CA TRP A 68 1.75 -37.87 11.90
C TRP A 68 1.35 -38.37 13.29
N GLY A 69 1.36 -37.48 14.28
CA GLY A 69 0.96 -37.79 15.66
C GLY A 69 -0.54 -37.95 15.89
N LEU A 70 -1.33 -38.11 14.82
CA LEU A 70 -2.78 -38.25 14.86
C LEU A 70 -3.20 -39.59 15.45
N ASN A 71 -4.41 -39.63 15.99
CA ASN A 71 -5.03 -40.84 16.50
C ASN A 71 -6.53 -40.87 16.13
N PRO A 72 -7.25 -41.98 16.37
CA PRO A 72 -8.65 -42.10 15.96
C PRO A 72 -9.59 -41.08 16.61
N THR A 73 -9.26 -40.58 17.81
CA THR A 73 -10.04 -39.55 18.51
C THR A 73 -9.65 -38.14 18.07
N VAL A 74 -8.35 -37.84 18.12
CA VAL A 74 -7.76 -36.58 17.65
C VAL A 74 -7.24 -36.80 16.24
N ASN A 75 -8.19 -36.78 15.30
CA ASN A 75 -7.95 -36.99 13.88
C ASN A 75 -7.52 -35.71 13.15
N TRP A 76 -7.70 -34.53 13.76
CA TRP A 76 -7.15 -33.25 13.32
C TRP A 76 -6.36 -32.60 14.45
N ALA A 77 -5.19 -32.06 14.11
CA ALA A 77 -4.34 -31.34 15.04
C ALA A 77 -3.52 -30.29 14.29
N TRP A 78 -2.22 -30.50 14.11
CA TRP A 78 -1.31 -29.51 13.51
C TRP A 78 -1.62 -29.21 12.05
N ASP A 79 -2.12 -30.19 11.30
CA ASP A 79 -2.55 -30.05 9.93
C ASP A 79 -3.62 -28.96 9.75
N ILE A 80 -4.77 -29.13 10.41
CA ILE A 80 -5.87 -28.17 10.31
C ILE A 80 -5.56 -26.89 11.11
N THR A 81 -4.81 -26.98 12.21
CA THR A 81 -4.32 -25.79 12.94
C THR A 81 -3.52 -24.87 12.01
N ASN A 82 -2.56 -25.44 11.28
CA ASN A 82 -1.70 -24.69 10.37
C ASN A 82 -2.47 -24.21 9.15
N PHE A 83 -3.37 -25.02 8.62
CA PHE A 83 -4.29 -24.63 7.56
C PHE A 83 -5.03 -23.33 7.90
N VAL A 84 -5.80 -23.32 9.00
CA VAL A 84 -6.61 -22.15 9.38
C VAL A 84 -5.72 -20.96 9.74
N TRP A 85 -4.56 -21.20 10.36
CA TRP A 85 -3.58 -20.16 10.68
C TRP A 85 -3.04 -19.47 9.42
N TRP A 86 -2.65 -20.24 8.39
CA TRP A 86 -2.18 -19.70 7.10
C TRP A 86 -3.30 -19.02 6.32
N VAL A 87 -4.53 -19.55 6.32
CA VAL A 87 -5.65 -18.81 5.73
C VAL A 87 -5.79 -17.47 6.48
N GLY A 88 -5.77 -17.49 7.82
CA GLY A 88 -5.96 -16.30 8.67
C GLY A 88 -4.98 -15.19 8.40
N ILE A 89 -3.68 -15.52 8.31
CA ILE A 89 -2.63 -14.58 7.92
C ILE A 89 -2.94 -13.94 6.56
N GLY A 90 -3.46 -14.73 5.61
CA GLY A 90 -3.78 -14.26 4.27
C GLY A 90 -4.80 -13.13 4.24
N HIS A 91 -5.76 -13.09 5.17
CA HIS A 91 -6.87 -12.13 5.11
C HIS A 91 -6.47 -10.67 5.26
N ALA A 92 -5.45 -10.37 6.04
CA ALA A 92 -5.07 -8.98 6.28
C ALA A 92 -4.61 -8.25 5.02
N GLY A 93 -3.96 -8.94 4.08
CA GLY A 93 -3.50 -8.29 2.84
C GLY A 93 -4.65 -7.80 1.97
N THR A 94 -5.63 -8.66 1.75
CA THR A 94 -6.86 -8.28 1.02
C THR A 94 -7.69 -7.26 1.78
N LEU A 95 -7.72 -7.28 3.11
CA LEU A 95 -8.40 -6.24 3.89
C LEU A 95 -7.69 -4.88 3.73
N ILE A 96 -6.35 -4.85 3.83
CA ILE A 96 -5.55 -3.64 3.63
C ILE A 96 -5.77 -3.06 2.23
N SER A 97 -5.92 -3.89 1.21
CA SER A 97 -6.05 -3.40 -0.15
C SER A 97 -7.48 -3.11 -0.59
N ALA A 98 -8.47 -3.87 -0.13
CA ALA A 98 -9.87 -3.70 -0.49
C ALA A 98 -10.63 -2.80 0.50
N VAL A 99 -10.66 -3.17 1.79
CA VAL A 99 -11.47 -2.47 2.80
C VAL A 99 -10.94 -1.06 3.06
N LEU A 100 -9.62 -0.88 3.20
CA LEU A 100 -9.05 0.45 3.37
C LEU A 100 -9.18 1.32 2.11
N LEU A 101 -9.25 0.72 0.91
CA LEU A 101 -9.56 1.43 -0.32
C LEU A 101 -10.99 1.95 -0.30
N LEU A 102 -11.96 1.12 0.13
CA LEU A 102 -13.36 1.55 0.30
C LEU A 102 -13.50 2.68 1.33
N PHE A 103 -12.76 2.63 2.44
CA PHE A 103 -12.69 3.72 3.42
C PHE A 103 -11.81 4.91 3.00
N ARG A 104 -11.27 4.89 1.77
CA ARG A 104 -10.40 5.94 1.21
C ARG A 104 -9.22 6.31 2.12
N GLN A 105 -8.66 5.33 2.81
CA GLN A 105 -7.54 5.51 3.72
C GLN A 105 -6.23 5.63 2.95
N LYS A 106 -5.61 6.81 2.93
CA LYS A 106 -4.40 7.10 2.13
C LYS A 106 -3.12 6.41 2.63
N TRP A 107 -3.05 5.98 3.88
CA TRP A 107 -1.86 5.33 4.44
C TRP A 107 -1.66 3.90 3.91
N ARG A 108 -2.70 3.26 3.35
CA ARG A 108 -2.59 1.92 2.77
C ARG A 108 -1.61 1.87 1.58
N MET A 109 -1.40 2.99 0.88
CA MET A 109 -0.68 3.06 -0.41
C MET A 109 0.79 2.66 -0.30
N ALA A 110 1.38 2.76 0.90
CA ALA A 110 2.76 2.36 1.16
C ALA A 110 2.91 0.86 1.49
N ILE A 111 1.81 0.17 1.79
CA ILE A 111 1.83 -1.19 2.35
C ILE A 111 1.06 -2.22 1.51
N ASN A 112 0.13 -1.77 0.66
CA ASN A 112 -0.80 -2.62 -0.08
C ASN A 112 -0.13 -3.75 -0.88
N ARG A 113 0.91 -3.46 -1.67
CA ARG A 113 1.56 -4.46 -2.54
C ARG A 113 2.21 -5.59 -1.76
N SER A 114 2.91 -5.25 -0.69
CA SER A 114 3.54 -6.24 0.20
C SER A 114 2.50 -7.05 0.94
N ALA A 115 1.38 -6.42 1.33
CA ALA A 115 0.28 -7.10 2.00
C ALA A 115 -0.47 -8.06 1.06
N GLU A 116 -0.75 -7.65 -0.18
CA GLU A 116 -1.34 -8.51 -1.23
C GLU A 116 -0.43 -9.71 -1.56
N ALA A 117 0.88 -9.50 -1.68
CA ALA A 117 1.83 -10.58 -1.91
C ALA A 117 1.84 -11.57 -0.74
N MET A 118 1.80 -11.07 0.51
CA MET A 118 1.66 -11.90 1.70
C MET A 118 0.39 -12.75 1.62
N THR A 119 -0.76 -12.19 1.22
CA THR A 119 -2.00 -12.97 1.04
C THR A 119 -1.78 -14.15 0.11
N ILE A 120 -1.26 -13.91 -1.10
CA ILE A 120 -1.12 -14.96 -2.12
C ILE A 120 -0.19 -16.06 -1.62
N PHE A 121 0.97 -15.69 -1.05
CA PHE A 121 1.92 -16.69 -0.55
C PHE A 121 1.37 -17.46 0.64
N SER A 122 0.62 -16.81 1.52
CA SER A 122 -0.04 -17.45 2.67
C SER A 122 -1.12 -18.44 2.23
N VAL A 123 -1.95 -18.06 1.26
CA VAL A 123 -3.02 -18.91 0.72
C VAL A 123 -2.45 -20.13 -0.02
N ILE A 124 -1.31 -19.98 -0.71
CA ILE A 124 -0.60 -21.14 -1.29
C ILE A 124 -0.18 -22.12 -0.18
N GLN A 125 0.29 -21.63 0.97
CA GLN A 125 0.66 -22.51 2.09
C GLN A 125 -0.56 -23.19 2.70
N ALA A 126 -1.64 -22.43 2.88
CA ALA A 126 -2.91 -22.98 3.34
C ALA A 126 -3.42 -24.08 2.41
N GLY A 127 -3.40 -23.84 1.09
CA GLY A 127 -3.89 -24.79 0.08
C GLY A 127 -3.12 -26.11 0.02
N LEU A 128 -1.92 -26.20 0.59
CA LEU A 128 -1.19 -27.46 0.72
C LEU A 128 -1.85 -28.41 1.72
N PHE A 129 -2.37 -27.89 2.85
CA PHE A 129 -2.88 -28.71 3.94
C PHE A 129 -4.09 -29.57 3.56
N PRO A 130 -5.13 -29.05 2.87
CA PRO A 130 -6.26 -29.84 2.37
C PRO A 130 -5.87 -30.96 1.40
N ILE A 131 -4.68 -30.91 0.81
CA ILE A 131 -4.18 -31.96 -0.09
C ILE A 131 -3.35 -32.99 0.69
N ILE A 132 -2.39 -32.54 1.49
CA ILE A 132 -1.44 -33.44 2.17
C ILE A 132 -2.06 -34.17 3.36
N HIS A 133 -3.14 -33.64 3.95
CA HIS A 133 -3.85 -34.34 5.04
C HIS A 133 -4.77 -35.47 4.53
N MET A 134 -5.00 -35.56 3.22
CA MET A 134 -5.81 -36.63 2.65
C MET A 134 -5.08 -37.97 2.76
N GLY A 135 -5.79 -39.03 3.15
CA GLY A 135 -5.24 -40.39 3.11
C GLY A 135 -4.95 -40.89 1.68
N ARG A 136 -5.58 -40.30 0.65
CA ARG A 136 -5.39 -40.62 -0.77
C ARG A 136 -5.34 -39.35 -1.63
N PRO A 137 -4.24 -38.57 -1.59
CA PRO A 137 -4.16 -37.28 -2.29
C PRO A 137 -4.35 -37.37 -3.81
N TRP A 138 -4.00 -38.49 -4.44
CA TRP A 138 -4.19 -38.70 -5.89
C TRP A 138 -5.66 -38.73 -6.33
N LEU A 139 -6.61 -38.86 -5.40
CA LEU A 139 -8.06 -38.78 -5.67
C LEU A 139 -8.64 -37.39 -5.38
N ALA A 140 -7.83 -36.38 -5.08
CA ALA A 140 -8.29 -35.04 -4.71
C ALA A 140 -9.25 -34.41 -5.75
N TYR A 141 -9.11 -34.78 -7.03
CA TYR A 141 -9.99 -34.30 -8.09
C TYR A 141 -11.47 -34.71 -7.92
N TRP A 142 -11.79 -35.72 -7.10
CA TRP A 142 -13.17 -36.15 -6.81
C TRP A 142 -13.97 -35.12 -6.02
N VAL A 143 -13.29 -34.17 -5.38
CA VAL A 143 -13.94 -33.08 -4.63
C VAL A 143 -14.50 -32.02 -5.60
N LEU A 144 -14.08 -32.02 -6.87
CA LEU A 144 -14.60 -31.10 -7.87
C LEU A 144 -15.89 -31.66 -8.51
N PRO A 145 -16.92 -30.84 -8.74
CA PRO A 145 -18.16 -31.26 -9.40
C PRO A 145 -17.94 -31.38 -10.91
N ILE A 146 -17.21 -32.41 -11.34
CA ILE A 146 -16.86 -32.66 -12.74
C ILE A 146 -17.73 -33.81 -13.27
N PRO A 147 -18.33 -33.66 -14.48
CA PRO A 147 -18.96 -34.77 -15.17
C PRO A 147 -18.01 -35.97 -15.30
N ASN A 148 -18.47 -37.15 -14.91
CA ASN A 148 -17.63 -38.34 -14.80
C ASN A 148 -18.30 -39.57 -15.43
N GLN A 149 -17.51 -40.63 -15.60
CA GLN A 149 -17.94 -41.89 -16.22
C GLN A 149 -18.80 -42.76 -15.27
N PHE A 150 -18.93 -42.37 -14.00
CA PHE A 150 -19.68 -43.12 -12.98
C PHE A 150 -21.18 -42.77 -12.96
N GLY A 151 -21.71 -42.21 -14.05
CA GLY A 151 -23.12 -41.87 -14.20
C GLY A 151 -23.49 -40.58 -13.45
N SER A 152 -24.46 -40.67 -12.54
CA SER A 152 -24.98 -39.52 -11.78
C SER A 152 -24.24 -39.29 -10.45
N LEU A 153 -22.99 -39.73 -10.33
CA LEU A 153 -22.20 -39.51 -9.12
C LEU A 153 -21.75 -38.05 -9.04
N TRP A 154 -22.12 -37.35 -7.96
CA TRP A 154 -21.75 -35.96 -7.69
C TRP A 154 -21.31 -35.79 -6.24
N VAL A 155 -20.64 -34.68 -5.97
CA VAL A 155 -20.22 -34.29 -4.61
C VAL A 155 -21.41 -33.85 -3.76
N ASN A 156 -21.27 -33.95 -2.44
CA ASN A 156 -22.27 -33.46 -1.49
C ASN A 156 -22.06 -31.98 -1.15
N PHE A 157 -22.93 -31.12 -1.67
CA PHE A 157 -22.90 -29.67 -1.44
C PHE A 157 -23.27 -29.22 -0.03
N ASN A 158 -23.63 -30.12 0.88
CA ASN A 158 -23.91 -29.78 2.29
C ASN A 158 -22.65 -29.82 3.19
N SER A 159 -21.51 -30.28 2.67
CA SER A 159 -20.28 -30.41 3.45
C SER A 159 -19.49 -29.08 3.49
N PRO A 160 -19.21 -28.50 4.68
CA PRO A 160 -18.36 -27.32 4.81
C PRO A 160 -16.95 -27.50 4.21
N LEU A 161 -16.36 -28.70 4.31
CA LEU A 161 -15.07 -29.01 3.69
C LEU A 161 -15.07 -28.86 2.16
N LEU A 162 -16.22 -29.09 1.51
CA LEU A 162 -16.35 -28.84 0.07
C LEU A 162 -16.44 -27.33 -0.21
N TRP A 163 -17.12 -26.58 0.65
CA TRP A 163 -17.19 -25.12 0.55
C TRP A 163 -15.81 -24.49 0.68
N ASP A 164 -14.94 -25.05 1.51
CA ASP A 164 -13.55 -24.64 1.66
C ASP A 164 -12.76 -24.71 0.34
N VAL A 165 -12.96 -25.77 -0.47
CA VAL A 165 -12.34 -25.87 -1.80
C VAL A 165 -12.77 -24.72 -2.70
N PHE A 166 -14.05 -24.37 -2.70
CA PHE A 166 -14.55 -23.23 -3.48
C PHE A 166 -14.08 -21.89 -2.90
N ALA A 167 -14.12 -21.73 -1.58
CA ALA A 167 -13.74 -20.50 -0.89
C ALA A 167 -12.26 -20.17 -1.16
N ILE A 168 -11.36 -21.13 -0.97
CA ILE A 168 -9.92 -20.91 -1.13
C ILE A 168 -9.54 -20.74 -2.60
N SER A 169 -10.11 -21.55 -3.51
CA SER A 169 -9.82 -21.42 -4.95
C SER A 169 -10.30 -20.09 -5.52
N THR A 170 -11.51 -19.64 -5.15
CA THR A 170 -12.02 -18.32 -5.54
C THR A 170 -11.23 -17.20 -4.88
N TYR A 171 -10.87 -17.34 -3.60
CA TYR A 171 -10.06 -16.36 -2.87
C TYR A 171 -8.68 -16.17 -3.51
N LEU A 172 -7.97 -17.26 -3.81
CA LEU A 172 -6.67 -17.21 -4.49
C LEU A 172 -6.81 -16.56 -5.88
N SER A 173 -7.81 -16.97 -6.66
CA SER A 173 -8.02 -16.47 -8.02
C SER A 173 -8.32 -14.97 -8.04
N VAL A 174 -9.26 -14.51 -7.21
CA VAL A 174 -9.63 -13.09 -7.12
C VAL A 174 -8.46 -12.26 -6.57
N SER A 175 -7.76 -12.75 -5.55
CA SER A 175 -6.60 -12.05 -4.98
C SER A 175 -5.45 -11.93 -5.98
N LEU A 176 -5.19 -12.99 -6.75
CA LEU A 176 -4.16 -12.97 -7.80
C LEU A 176 -4.49 -11.96 -8.90
N VAL A 177 -5.74 -11.95 -9.38
CA VAL A 177 -6.19 -10.98 -10.40
C VAL A 177 -6.11 -9.55 -9.86
N PHE A 178 -6.60 -9.33 -8.63
CA PHE A 178 -6.58 -8.00 -8.01
C PHE A 178 -5.16 -7.45 -7.82
N TRP A 179 -4.26 -8.27 -7.28
CA TRP A 179 -2.85 -7.93 -7.13
C TRP A 179 -2.15 -7.68 -8.47
N TRP A 180 -2.39 -8.58 -9.43
CA TRP A 180 -1.80 -8.49 -10.77
C TRP A 180 -2.23 -7.23 -11.51
N THR A 181 -3.53 -6.92 -11.52
CA THR A 181 -4.06 -5.69 -12.12
C THR A 181 -3.37 -4.47 -11.51
N GLY A 182 -3.23 -4.42 -10.18
CA GLY A 182 -2.53 -3.35 -9.48
C GLY A 182 -1.06 -3.20 -9.88
N LEU A 183 -0.37 -4.28 -10.23
CA LEU A 183 1.03 -4.27 -10.64
C LEU A 183 1.28 -3.81 -12.08
N LEU A 184 0.25 -3.74 -12.94
CA LEU A 184 0.42 -3.37 -14.36
C LEU A 184 1.18 -2.06 -14.57
N PRO A 185 0.85 -0.94 -13.89
CA PRO A 185 1.59 0.31 -14.05
C PRO A 185 3.01 0.22 -13.48
N ASP A 186 3.19 -0.54 -12.41
CA ASP A 186 4.49 -0.70 -11.74
C ASP A 186 5.46 -1.52 -12.61
N PHE A 187 4.99 -2.58 -13.27
CA PHE A 187 5.79 -3.33 -14.25
C PHE A 187 6.15 -2.50 -15.48
N ALA A 188 5.25 -1.64 -15.96
CA ALA A 188 5.57 -0.73 -17.05
C ALA A 188 6.71 0.23 -16.68
N MET A 189 6.71 0.76 -15.45
CA MET A 189 7.79 1.62 -14.95
C MET A 189 9.13 0.88 -14.85
N ILE A 190 9.13 -0.39 -14.43
CA ILE A 190 10.35 -1.22 -14.38
C ILE A 190 10.82 -1.61 -15.79
N ARG A 191 9.90 -1.97 -16.70
CA ARG A 191 10.20 -2.28 -18.12
C ARG A 191 10.95 -1.13 -18.79
N ASP A 192 10.51 0.10 -18.55
CA ASP A 192 11.09 1.28 -19.19
C ASP A 192 12.48 1.64 -18.60
N ARG A 193 12.78 1.17 -17.39
CA ARG A 193 14.09 1.31 -16.73
C ARG A 193 15.03 0.13 -16.99
N ALA A 194 14.51 -1.02 -17.38
CA ALA A 194 15.30 -2.24 -17.56
C ALA A 194 16.33 -2.09 -18.69
N VAL A 195 17.62 -2.16 -18.33
CA VAL A 195 18.74 -2.06 -19.28
C VAL A 195 18.96 -3.39 -20.03
N ARG A 196 18.77 -4.52 -19.35
CA ARG A 196 19.05 -5.85 -19.94
C ARG A 196 17.90 -6.29 -20.85
N PRO A 197 18.17 -6.77 -22.07
CA PRO A 197 17.13 -7.14 -23.04
C PRO A 197 16.22 -8.26 -22.54
N PHE A 198 16.78 -9.24 -21.81
CA PHE A 198 16.01 -10.33 -21.21
C PHE A 198 15.01 -9.84 -20.15
N GLN A 199 15.46 -9.00 -19.21
CA GLN A 199 14.59 -8.42 -18.17
C GLN A 199 13.51 -7.53 -18.80
N LYS A 200 13.90 -6.71 -19.78
CA LYS A 200 12.96 -5.86 -20.53
C LYS A 200 11.87 -6.68 -21.22
N LYS A 201 12.23 -7.82 -21.84
CA LYS A 201 11.26 -8.74 -22.46
C LYS A 201 10.28 -9.31 -21.43
N ILE A 202 10.77 -9.77 -20.26
CA ILE A 202 9.92 -10.27 -19.18
C ILE A 202 8.94 -9.20 -18.73
N TYR A 203 9.42 -8.02 -18.30
CA TYR A 203 8.53 -6.96 -17.81
C TYR A 203 7.60 -6.40 -18.91
N SER A 204 8.00 -6.49 -20.19
CA SER A 204 7.11 -6.16 -21.30
C SER A 204 5.92 -7.11 -21.38
N ILE A 205 6.13 -8.41 -21.18
CA ILE A 205 5.05 -9.42 -21.13
C ILE A 205 4.19 -9.19 -19.88
N LEU A 206 4.82 -9.01 -18.70
CA LEU A 206 4.09 -8.83 -17.44
C LEU A 206 3.27 -7.52 -17.41
N SER A 207 3.73 -6.46 -18.09
CA SER A 207 3.03 -5.17 -18.15
C SER A 207 1.80 -5.16 -19.08
N PHE A 208 1.52 -6.23 -19.83
CA PHE A 208 0.41 -6.29 -20.80
C PHE A 208 0.35 -5.08 -21.77
N GLY A 209 1.51 -4.53 -22.14
CA GLY A 209 1.59 -3.37 -23.03
C GLY A 209 1.06 -2.06 -22.41
N TRP A 210 0.99 -1.96 -21.08
CA TRP A 210 0.53 -0.76 -20.39
C TRP A 210 1.26 0.49 -20.85
N SER A 211 0.47 1.48 -21.29
CA SER A 211 0.95 2.72 -21.92
C SER A 211 0.72 3.97 -21.04
N GLY A 212 -0.19 3.88 -20.07
CA GLY A 212 -0.50 4.98 -19.15
C GLY A 212 -1.37 6.08 -19.76
N ARG A 213 -2.18 5.78 -20.78
CA ARG A 213 -3.13 6.74 -21.36
C ARG A 213 -4.24 7.07 -20.36
N ALA A 214 -4.89 8.23 -20.54
CA ALA A 214 -6.01 8.63 -19.69
C ALA A 214 -7.15 7.59 -19.64
N LYS A 215 -7.46 6.95 -20.78
CA LYS A 215 -8.44 5.86 -20.85
C LYS A 215 -8.02 4.63 -20.04
N ASP A 216 -6.74 4.28 -20.05
CA ASP A 216 -6.19 3.13 -19.29
C ASP A 216 -6.38 3.39 -17.78
N TRP A 217 -6.06 4.60 -17.32
CA TRP A 217 -6.24 5.02 -15.93
C TRP A 217 -7.70 5.03 -15.48
N GLN A 218 -8.60 5.59 -16.30
CA GLN A 218 -10.03 5.61 -15.99
C GLN A 218 -10.56 4.19 -15.78
N ARG A 219 -10.22 3.25 -16.68
CA ARG A 219 -10.66 1.85 -16.56
C ARG A 219 -9.99 1.13 -15.41
N PHE A 220 -8.71 1.40 -15.16
CA PHE A 220 -7.98 0.81 -14.04
C PHE A 220 -8.60 1.20 -12.69
N GLU A 221 -8.98 2.46 -12.50
CA GLU A 221 -9.65 2.92 -11.28
C GLU A 221 -11.03 2.28 -11.11
N GLU A 222 -11.85 2.21 -12.18
CA GLU A 222 -13.15 1.53 -12.17
C GLU A 222 -13.01 0.05 -11.78
N VAL A 223 -12.10 -0.68 -12.43
CA VAL A 223 -11.87 -2.11 -12.15
C VAL A 223 -11.34 -2.32 -10.73
N SER A 224 -10.41 -1.49 -10.27
CA SER A 224 -9.85 -1.60 -8.91
C SER A 224 -10.93 -1.39 -7.85
N LEU A 225 -11.85 -0.44 -8.05
CA LEU A 225 -12.96 -0.20 -7.15
C LEU A 225 -13.94 -1.39 -7.13
N VAL A 226 -14.29 -1.93 -8.30
CA VAL A 226 -15.18 -3.11 -8.41
C VAL A 226 -14.55 -4.32 -7.74
N LEU A 227 -13.27 -4.61 -8.01
CA LEU A 227 -12.57 -5.73 -7.38
C LEU A 227 -12.47 -5.56 -5.86
N ALA A 228 -12.26 -4.34 -5.35
CA ALA A 228 -12.30 -4.09 -3.91
C ALA A 228 -13.69 -4.30 -3.30
N GLY A 229 -14.74 -3.92 -4.02
CA GLY A 229 -16.13 -4.18 -3.65
C GLY A 229 -16.46 -5.68 -3.60
N LEU A 230 -15.92 -6.47 -4.53
CA LEU A 230 -16.11 -7.93 -4.58
C LEU A 230 -15.22 -8.68 -3.57
N ALA A 231 -13.97 -8.23 -3.39
CA ALA A 231 -13.03 -8.86 -2.48
C ALA A 231 -13.45 -8.69 -1.00
N THR A 232 -14.12 -7.59 -0.65
CA THR A 232 -14.51 -7.33 0.75
C THR A 232 -15.48 -8.39 1.31
N PRO A 233 -16.62 -8.70 0.68
CA PRO A 233 -17.46 -9.82 1.09
C PRO A 233 -16.75 -11.16 1.04
N LEU A 234 -15.89 -11.38 0.03
CA LEU A 234 -15.13 -12.62 -0.12
C LEU A 234 -14.20 -12.88 1.07
N VAL A 235 -13.50 -11.85 1.54
CA VAL A 235 -12.62 -11.95 2.72
C VAL A 235 -13.40 -12.35 3.96
N LEU A 236 -14.60 -11.80 4.15
CA LEU A 236 -15.46 -12.14 5.29
C LEU A 236 -16.05 -13.55 5.14
N SER A 237 -16.46 -13.94 3.94
CA SER A 237 -17.09 -15.23 3.69
C SER A 237 -16.12 -16.40 3.78
N VAL A 238 -14.90 -16.28 3.23
CA VAL A 238 -13.90 -17.37 3.23
C VAL A 238 -13.57 -17.80 4.66
N HIS A 239 -13.33 -16.86 5.57
CA HIS A 239 -13.06 -17.19 6.97
C HIS A 239 -14.28 -17.66 7.74
N THR A 240 -15.47 -17.20 7.35
CA THR A 240 -16.73 -17.72 7.87
C THR A 240 -16.93 -19.18 7.44
N ILE A 241 -16.57 -19.54 6.20
CA ILE A 241 -16.68 -20.91 5.68
C ILE A 241 -15.71 -21.83 6.41
N VAL A 242 -14.44 -21.45 6.53
CA VAL A 242 -13.44 -22.21 7.32
C VAL A 242 -13.89 -22.38 8.78
N SER A 243 -14.57 -21.37 9.34
CA SER A 243 -15.16 -21.47 10.68
C SER A 243 -16.34 -22.45 10.76
N PHE A 244 -17.07 -22.67 9.67
CA PHE A 244 -18.21 -23.60 9.64
C PHE A 244 -17.79 -25.06 9.73
N ASP A 245 -16.55 -25.41 9.39
CA ASP A 245 -15.99 -26.74 9.63
C ASP A 245 -16.10 -27.16 11.10
N PHE A 246 -15.97 -26.20 12.01
CA PHE A 246 -16.12 -26.43 13.45
C PHE A 246 -17.53 -26.11 13.93
N ALA A 247 -18.05 -24.93 13.59
CA ALA A 247 -19.30 -24.41 14.15
C ALA A 247 -20.53 -25.29 13.85
N THR A 248 -20.53 -25.99 12.71
CA THR A 248 -21.62 -26.87 12.30
C THR A 248 -21.52 -28.29 12.88
N SER A 249 -20.39 -28.63 13.50
CA SER A 249 -20.19 -29.89 14.20
C SER A 249 -21.03 -29.94 15.48
N VAL A 250 -21.21 -31.15 16.03
CA VAL A 250 -21.93 -31.41 17.28
C VAL A 250 -21.00 -31.56 18.49
N ILE A 251 -19.71 -31.30 18.31
CA ILE A 251 -18.68 -31.47 19.35
C ILE A 251 -18.76 -30.32 20.36
N PRO A 252 -18.69 -30.60 21.68
CA PRO A 252 -18.70 -29.57 22.70
C PRO A 252 -17.51 -28.61 22.55
N GLY A 253 -17.76 -27.32 22.69
CA GLY A 253 -16.78 -26.27 22.47
C GLY A 253 -16.45 -26.00 20.99
N TRP A 254 -17.08 -26.69 20.03
CA TRP A 254 -17.11 -26.33 18.60
C TRP A 254 -18.48 -25.80 18.17
N HIS A 255 -19.56 -26.41 18.66
CA HIS A 255 -20.93 -26.06 18.27
C HIS A 255 -21.38 -24.70 18.81
N THR A 256 -20.85 -23.62 18.23
CA THR A 256 -21.13 -22.25 18.67
C THR A 256 -21.41 -21.31 17.50
N THR A 257 -22.36 -20.41 17.67
CA THR A 257 -22.78 -19.46 16.63
C THR A 257 -21.89 -18.23 16.52
N ILE A 258 -21.02 -17.99 17.52
CA ILE A 258 -20.11 -16.84 17.54
C ILE A 258 -18.86 -17.07 16.68
N PHE A 259 -18.55 -18.32 16.30
CA PHE A 259 -17.33 -18.65 15.59
C PHE A 259 -17.09 -17.86 14.30
N PRO A 260 -18.06 -17.70 13.37
CA PRO A 260 -17.79 -16.98 12.13
C PRO A 260 -17.26 -15.54 12.31
N PRO A 261 -17.92 -14.62 13.05
CA PRO A 261 -17.39 -13.28 13.26
C PRO A 261 -16.11 -13.28 14.12
N TYR A 262 -15.99 -14.22 15.05
CA TYR A 262 -14.81 -14.38 15.91
C TYR A 262 -13.56 -14.79 15.11
N PHE A 263 -13.66 -15.80 14.24
CA PHE A 263 -12.58 -16.25 13.37
C PHE A 263 -12.13 -15.13 12.42
N VAL A 264 -13.08 -14.37 11.87
CA VAL A 264 -12.77 -13.20 11.04
C VAL A 264 -11.99 -12.15 11.85
N ALA A 265 -12.41 -11.82 13.07
CA ALA A 265 -11.67 -10.87 13.92
C ALA A 265 -10.24 -11.37 14.23
N GLY A 266 -10.09 -12.66 14.55
CA GLY A 266 -8.80 -13.31 14.75
C GLY A 266 -7.90 -13.30 13.51
N ALA A 267 -8.47 -13.46 12.31
CA ALA A 267 -7.74 -13.38 11.04
C ALA A 267 -7.18 -11.98 10.78
N ILE A 268 -7.96 -10.94 11.07
CA ILE A 268 -7.50 -9.56 10.96
C ILE A 268 -6.39 -9.31 11.98
N PHE A 269 -6.57 -9.76 13.22
CA PHE A 269 -5.60 -9.60 14.29
C PHE A 269 -4.24 -10.28 13.97
N SER A 270 -4.24 -11.56 13.62
CA SER A 270 -3.03 -12.30 13.20
C SER A 270 -2.42 -11.75 11.91
N GLY A 271 -3.23 -11.49 10.89
CA GLY A 271 -2.71 -11.04 9.61
C GLY A 271 -2.05 -9.66 9.69
N PHE A 272 -2.60 -8.69 10.44
CA PHE A 272 -1.93 -7.40 10.66
C PHE A 272 -0.63 -7.56 11.45
N ALA A 273 -0.57 -8.48 12.42
CA ALA A 273 0.66 -8.80 13.13
C ALA A 273 1.72 -9.42 12.17
N MET A 274 1.32 -10.29 11.25
CA MET A 274 2.24 -10.80 10.23
C MET A 274 2.75 -9.71 9.29
N VAL A 275 1.85 -8.86 8.76
CA VAL A 275 2.23 -7.70 7.92
C VAL A 275 3.23 -6.82 8.67
N GLN A 276 2.99 -6.52 9.94
CA GLN A 276 3.88 -5.72 10.78
C GLN A 276 5.28 -6.35 10.88
N THR A 277 5.35 -7.65 11.13
CA THR A 277 6.62 -8.41 11.23
C THR A 277 7.42 -8.30 9.93
N LEU A 278 6.77 -8.48 8.77
CA LEU A 278 7.42 -8.43 7.46
C LEU A 278 7.83 -7.00 7.07
N LEU A 279 6.94 -6.02 7.26
CA LEU A 279 7.19 -4.64 6.86
C LEU A 279 8.28 -3.99 7.70
N ILE A 280 8.41 -4.30 8.99
CA ILE A 280 9.52 -3.77 9.81
C ILE A 280 10.87 -4.25 9.28
N ILE A 281 10.98 -5.53 8.92
CA ILE A 281 12.22 -6.10 8.35
C ILE A 281 12.49 -5.46 6.98
N MET A 282 11.49 -5.46 6.10
CA MET A 282 11.59 -4.90 4.74
C MET A 282 11.95 -3.42 4.75
N ARG A 283 11.36 -2.64 5.67
CA ARG A 283 11.66 -1.22 5.89
C ARG A 283 13.16 -1.00 6.07
N LYS A 284 13.83 -1.86 6.86
CA LYS A 284 15.27 -1.73 7.13
C LYS A 284 16.14 -2.32 6.03
N VAL A 285 15.79 -3.50 5.51
CA VAL A 285 16.61 -4.21 4.51
C VAL A 285 16.61 -3.50 3.16
N CYS A 286 15.46 -2.93 2.76
CA CYS A 286 15.31 -2.22 1.48
C CYS A 286 15.51 -0.71 1.59
N ASN A 287 15.82 -0.17 2.78
CA ASN A 287 15.95 1.27 3.03
C ASN A 287 14.68 2.07 2.63
N LEU A 288 13.50 1.55 2.93
CA LEU A 288 12.19 2.17 2.61
C LEU A 288 11.62 2.95 3.80
N GLU A 289 12.49 3.45 4.67
CA GLU A 289 12.16 4.12 5.93
C GLU A 289 11.31 5.39 5.73
N ASP A 290 11.49 6.07 4.61
CA ASP A 290 10.77 7.31 4.24
C ASP A 290 9.34 7.07 3.73
N TYR A 291 9.03 5.85 3.31
CA TYR A 291 7.71 5.45 2.80
C TYR A 291 6.92 4.71 3.87
N ILE A 292 7.58 3.79 4.59
CA ILE A 292 6.99 3.05 5.71
C ILE A 292 7.35 3.77 7.01
N THR A 293 6.65 4.87 7.27
CA THR A 293 6.88 5.72 8.44
C THR A 293 6.34 5.09 9.74
N VAL A 294 6.75 5.64 10.89
CA VAL A 294 6.24 5.24 12.22
C VAL A 294 4.71 5.39 12.32
N GLN A 295 4.11 6.29 11.55
CA GLN A 295 2.66 6.46 11.52
C GLN A 295 1.95 5.21 10.95
N HIS A 296 2.52 4.57 9.93
CA HIS A 296 1.96 3.33 9.38
C HIS A 296 1.95 2.23 10.44
N ILE A 297 3.08 2.10 11.16
CA ILE A 297 3.25 1.17 12.29
C ILE A 297 2.24 1.46 13.40
N GLU A 298 2.09 2.72 13.80
CA GLU A 298 1.15 3.12 14.85
C GLU A 298 -0.30 2.79 14.45
N LEU A 299 -0.70 3.06 13.21
CA LEU A 299 -2.05 2.77 12.72
C LEU A 299 -2.32 1.26 12.66
N MET A 300 -1.36 0.45 12.21
CA MET A 300 -1.49 -1.00 12.23
C MET A 300 -1.62 -1.53 13.68
N ASN A 301 -0.82 -1.00 14.61
CA ASN A 301 -0.94 -1.35 16.02
C ASN A 301 -2.31 -0.97 16.61
N ILE A 302 -2.91 0.16 16.21
CA ILE A 302 -4.27 0.51 16.64
C ILE A 302 -5.27 -0.53 16.14
N VAL A 303 -5.16 -0.98 14.90
CA VAL A 303 -6.04 -2.03 14.36
C VAL A 303 -5.87 -3.33 15.15
N ILE A 304 -4.62 -3.77 15.39
CA ILE A 304 -4.29 -4.97 16.19
C ILE A 304 -4.87 -4.87 17.60
N MET A 305 -4.77 -3.72 18.26
CA MET A 305 -5.32 -3.48 19.59
C MET A 305 -6.85 -3.59 19.63
N ILE A 306 -7.53 -3.01 18.64
CA ILE A 306 -8.99 -3.06 18.54
C ILE A 306 -9.45 -4.49 18.27
N THR A 307 -8.88 -5.18 17.29
CA THR A 307 -9.29 -6.54 16.94
C THR A 307 -8.94 -7.55 18.02
N GLY A 308 -7.78 -7.40 18.69
CA GLY A 308 -7.43 -8.20 19.87
C GLY A 308 -8.42 -8.00 21.03
N SER A 309 -8.94 -6.79 21.20
CA SER A 309 -9.99 -6.53 22.21
C SER A 309 -11.33 -7.17 21.83
N ILE A 310 -11.71 -7.17 20.55
CA ILE A 310 -12.91 -7.89 20.05
C ILE A 310 -12.76 -9.40 20.28
N VAL A 311 -11.60 -9.97 19.99
CA VAL A 311 -11.27 -11.38 20.27
C VAL A 311 -11.37 -11.67 21.77
N GLY A 312 -10.84 -10.81 22.63
CA GLY A 312 -10.95 -10.95 24.08
C GLY A 312 -12.40 -10.94 24.58
N VAL A 313 -13.26 -10.09 24.02
CA VAL A 313 -14.70 -10.09 24.32
C VAL A 313 -15.36 -11.40 23.89
N ALA A 314 -14.98 -11.94 22.73
CA ALA A 314 -15.49 -13.23 22.27
C ALA A 314 -15.13 -14.37 23.24
N TYR A 315 -13.87 -14.45 23.71
CA TYR A 315 -13.46 -15.46 24.70
C TYR A 315 -14.25 -15.36 26.01
N ILE A 316 -14.46 -14.14 26.51
CA ILE A 316 -15.24 -13.93 27.74
C ILE A 316 -16.70 -14.35 27.51
N THR A 317 -17.24 -14.08 26.32
CA THR A 317 -18.59 -14.49 25.94
C THR A 317 -18.72 -16.00 25.90
N GLU A 318 -17.74 -16.72 25.34
CA GLU A 318 -17.74 -18.19 25.36
C GLU A 318 -17.71 -18.76 26.77
N LEU A 319 -16.84 -18.23 27.65
CA LEU A 319 -16.79 -18.65 29.05
C LEU A 319 -18.11 -18.38 29.78
N PHE A 320 -18.72 -17.22 29.53
CA PHE A 320 -20.00 -16.85 30.10
C PHE A 320 -21.13 -17.77 29.62
N VAL A 321 -21.21 -18.03 28.32
CA VAL A 321 -22.26 -18.89 27.73
C VAL A 321 -22.08 -20.34 28.17
N ALA A 322 -20.84 -20.85 28.26
CA ALA A 322 -20.57 -22.19 28.78
C ALA A 322 -21.12 -22.34 30.21
N TRP A 323 -20.82 -21.39 31.09
CA TRP A 323 -21.37 -21.35 32.44
C TRP A 323 -22.90 -21.21 32.46
N TYR A 324 -23.45 -20.29 31.67
CA TYR A 324 -24.89 -19.98 31.62
C TYR A 324 -25.74 -21.11 31.01
N SER A 325 -25.21 -21.88 30.06
CA SER A 325 -25.96 -22.88 29.28
C SER A 325 -26.57 -24.01 30.13
N GLY A 326 -25.97 -24.31 31.29
CA GLY A 326 -26.35 -25.46 32.11
C GLY A 326 -26.01 -26.83 31.51
N VAL A 327 -25.32 -26.89 30.36
CA VAL A 327 -24.92 -28.15 29.72
C VAL A 327 -23.59 -28.61 30.30
N GLU A 328 -23.59 -29.76 30.98
CA GLU A 328 -22.41 -30.30 31.68
C GLU A 328 -21.20 -30.51 30.76
N TYR A 329 -21.42 -30.97 29.52
CA TYR A 329 -20.35 -31.20 28.54
C TYR A 329 -19.67 -29.90 28.09
N GLU A 330 -20.43 -28.82 27.88
CA GLU A 330 -19.87 -27.51 27.53
C GLU A 330 -19.08 -26.93 28.72
N GLN A 331 -19.66 -26.98 29.93
CA GLN A 331 -18.96 -26.54 31.14
C GLN A 331 -17.65 -27.31 31.35
N TYR A 332 -17.68 -28.64 31.17
CA TYR A 332 -16.50 -29.48 31.26
C TYR A 332 -15.47 -29.16 30.18
N ALA A 333 -15.87 -28.92 28.93
CA ALA A 333 -14.96 -28.60 27.84
C ALA A 333 -14.13 -27.34 28.17
N PHE A 334 -14.75 -26.27 28.67
CA PHE A 334 -14.05 -25.05 29.06
C PHE A 334 -13.24 -25.21 30.36
N LEU A 335 -13.71 -26.01 31.32
CA LEU A 335 -12.91 -26.35 32.50
C LEU A 335 -11.64 -27.14 32.13
N ASN A 336 -11.78 -28.08 31.20
CA ASN A 336 -10.68 -28.89 30.67
C ASN A 336 -9.67 -28.03 29.88
N ARG A 337 -10.12 -27.00 29.15
CA ARG A 337 -9.22 -26.01 28.55
C ARG A 337 -8.35 -25.31 29.62
N ALA A 338 -8.96 -24.87 30.72
CA ALA A 338 -8.28 -24.08 31.74
C ALA A 338 -7.37 -24.91 32.69
N THR A 339 -7.78 -26.13 33.04
CA THR A 339 -7.14 -26.94 34.10
C THR A 339 -6.69 -28.34 33.66
N GLY A 340 -7.06 -28.75 32.45
CA GLY A 340 -6.74 -30.06 31.91
C GLY A 340 -5.29 -30.19 31.40
N PRO A 341 -4.96 -31.29 30.71
CA PRO A 341 -3.59 -31.58 30.26
C PRO A 341 -2.95 -30.51 29.36
N TYR A 342 -3.77 -29.77 28.61
CA TYR A 342 -3.32 -28.69 27.73
C TYR A 342 -3.54 -27.29 28.33
N TRP A 343 -3.60 -27.17 29.67
CA TRP A 343 -3.73 -25.88 30.35
C TRP A 343 -2.70 -24.86 29.84
N TRP A 344 -1.44 -25.30 29.64
CA TRP A 344 -0.34 -24.45 29.21
C TRP A 344 -0.62 -23.78 27.84
N ALA A 345 -1.29 -24.48 26.93
CA ALA A 345 -1.67 -23.95 25.62
C ALA A 345 -2.78 -22.92 25.73
N TYR A 346 -3.80 -23.17 26.57
CA TYR A 346 -4.89 -22.24 26.82
C TYR A 346 -4.41 -20.96 27.52
N TRP A 347 -3.59 -21.08 28.56
CA TRP A 347 -3.04 -19.92 29.26
C TRP A 347 -2.06 -19.13 28.40
N ALA A 348 -1.28 -19.80 27.53
CA ALA A 348 -0.46 -19.12 26.53
C ALA A 348 -1.31 -18.35 25.51
N MET A 349 -2.37 -18.97 24.97
CA MET A 349 -3.33 -18.32 24.08
C MET A 349 -3.93 -17.06 24.74
N MET A 350 -4.50 -17.19 25.94
CA MET A 350 -5.15 -16.09 26.64
C MET A 350 -4.16 -14.95 26.96
N SER A 351 -2.95 -15.30 27.42
CA SER A 351 -1.88 -14.33 27.71
C SER A 351 -1.44 -13.56 26.46
N CYS A 352 -1.18 -14.27 25.37
CA CYS A 352 -0.71 -13.68 24.12
C CYS A 352 -1.79 -12.85 23.41
N ASN A 353 -3.03 -13.32 23.36
CA ASN A 353 -4.08 -12.66 22.57
C ASN A 353 -4.82 -11.57 23.35
N VAL A 354 -5.03 -11.75 24.66
CA VAL A 354 -5.81 -10.78 25.45
C VAL A 354 -4.91 -9.72 26.07
N PHE A 355 -3.81 -10.11 26.72
CA PHE A 355 -2.97 -9.16 27.47
C PHE A 355 -1.98 -8.41 26.56
N SER A 356 -1.34 -9.11 25.62
CA SER A 356 -0.29 -8.51 24.80
C SER A 356 -0.76 -7.26 24.01
N PRO A 357 -1.97 -7.23 23.41
CA PRO A 357 -2.42 -6.04 22.68
C PRO A 357 -2.72 -4.85 23.60
N GLN A 358 -3.00 -5.07 24.89
CA GLN A 358 -3.33 -3.98 25.82
C GLN A 358 -2.14 -3.07 26.10
N PHE A 359 -0.90 -3.54 25.90
CA PHE A 359 0.27 -2.67 26.00
C PHE A 359 0.26 -1.57 24.92
N MET A 360 -0.48 -1.74 23.82
CA MET A 360 -0.59 -0.73 22.76
C MET A 360 -1.46 0.49 23.15
N TRP A 361 -2.17 0.45 24.28
CA TRP A 361 -2.82 1.65 24.84
C TRP A 361 -1.80 2.74 25.20
N PHE A 362 -0.59 2.34 25.60
CA PHE A 362 0.49 3.27 25.89
C PHE A 362 1.15 3.75 24.59
N LYS A 363 0.93 5.02 24.25
CA LYS A 363 1.49 5.63 23.03
C LYS A 363 2.99 5.42 22.86
N LYS A 364 3.77 5.50 23.96
CA LYS A 364 5.23 5.26 23.95
C LYS A 364 5.59 3.88 23.42
N LEU A 365 4.85 2.85 23.82
CA LEU A 365 5.05 1.47 23.36
C LEU A 365 4.55 1.29 21.93
N ARG A 366 3.37 1.83 21.62
CA ARG A 366 2.75 1.75 20.30
C ARG A 366 3.57 2.39 19.18
N THR A 367 4.34 3.43 19.48
CA THR A 367 5.22 4.09 18.50
C THR A 367 6.63 3.50 18.45
N SER A 368 6.97 2.55 19.32
CA SER A 368 8.27 1.89 19.33
C SER A 368 8.31 0.76 18.30
N ILE A 369 9.21 0.87 17.32
CA ILE A 369 9.37 -0.13 16.25
C ILE A 369 9.78 -1.49 16.83
N MET A 370 10.74 -1.50 17.76
CA MET A 370 11.22 -2.74 18.39
C MET A 370 10.12 -3.41 19.20
N PHE A 371 9.37 -2.65 19.99
CA PHE A 371 8.24 -3.19 20.74
C PHE A 371 7.18 -3.77 19.80
N SER A 372 6.85 -3.04 18.72
CA SER A 372 5.87 -3.47 17.71
C SER A 372 6.30 -4.74 16.97
N PHE A 373 7.60 -4.98 16.81
CA PHE A 373 8.13 -6.20 16.20
C PHE A 373 7.99 -7.41 17.13
N PHE A 374 8.34 -7.26 18.41
CA PHE A 374 8.21 -8.38 19.36
C PHE A 374 6.75 -8.73 19.62
N ILE A 375 5.89 -7.71 19.79
CA ILE A 375 4.48 -7.95 20.06
C ILE A 375 3.78 -8.62 18.87
N SER A 376 4.17 -8.31 17.63
CA SER A 376 3.57 -8.94 16.46
C SER A 376 3.91 -10.43 16.35
N ILE A 377 5.10 -10.84 16.78
CA ILE A 377 5.48 -12.26 16.88
C ILE A 377 4.66 -12.96 17.97
N VAL A 378 4.53 -12.33 19.15
CA VAL A 378 3.75 -12.88 20.27
C VAL A 378 2.28 -13.08 19.87
N VAL A 379 1.69 -12.12 19.17
CA VAL A 379 0.32 -12.22 18.63
C VAL A 379 0.19 -13.41 17.67
N ASN A 380 1.12 -13.58 16.73
CA ASN A 380 1.06 -14.71 15.78
C ASN A 380 1.19 -16.08 16.48
N ILE A 381 2.01 -16.17 17.51
CA ILE A 381 2.12 -17.38 18.35
C ILE A 381 0.82 -17.63 19.12
N GLY A 382 0.24 -16.60 19.74
CA GLY A 382 -1.03 -16.70 20.44
C GLY A 382 -2.18 -17.14 19.54
N MET A 383 -2.23 -16.62 18.31
CA MET A 383 -3.23 -16.99 17.31
C MET A 383 -3.04 -18.41 16.75
N TRP A 384 -1.81 -18.91 16.72
CA TRP A 384 -1.57 -20.32 16.43
C TRP A 384 -2.10 -21.20 17.56
N PHE A 385 -1.82 -20.84 18.82
CA PHE A 385 -2.37 -21.53 19.99
C PHE A 385 -3.89 -21.47 20.04
N GLU A 386 -4.52 -20.39 19.59
CA GLU A 386 -5.97 -20.31 19.48
C GLU A 386 -6.55 -21.44 18.63
N ARG A 387 -6.00 -21.65 17.43
CA ARG A 387 -6.44 -22.73 16.54
C ARG A 387 -6.13 -24.10 17.13
N PHE A 388 -4.94 -24.29 17.69
CA PHE A 388 -4.56 -25.53 18.36
C PHE A 388 -5.50 -25.87 19.52
N VAL A 389 -5.83 -24.89 20.36
CA VAL A 389 -6.70 -25.07 21.52
C VAL A 389 -8.11 -25.42 21.06
N ILE A 390 -8.70 -24.67 20.12
CA ILE A 390 -10.04 -24.96 19.61
C ILE A 390 -10.09 -26.41 19.11
N ILE A 391 -9.13 -26.82 18.29
CA ILE A 391 -9.16 -28.14 17.64
C ILE A 391 -8.86 -29.26 18.65
N VAL A 392 -7.67 -29.25 19.25
CA VAL A 392 -7.16 -30.40 20.01
C VAL A 392 -7.87 -30.53 21.37
N THR A 393 -8.16 -29.43 22.07
CA THR A 393 -8.76 -29.54 23.41
C THR A 393 -10.22 -29.99 23.39
N SER A 394 -10.94 -29.71 22.31
CA SER A 394 -12.31 -30.18 22.12
C SER A 394 -12.38 -31.63 21.60
N LEU A 395 -11.38 -32.09 20.84
CA LEU A 395 -11.36 -33.47 20.32
C LEU A 395 -10.81 -34.48 21.32
N HIS A 396 -9.77 -34.13 22.09
CA HIS A 396 -9.04 -35.11 22.89
C HIS A 396 -9.88 -35.69 24.04
N ARG A 397 -10.90 -34.96 24.49
CA ARG A 397 -11.81 -35.29 25.59
C ARG A 397 -13.20 -34.78 25.24
N ASP A 398 -13.94 -35.62 24.52
CA ASP A 398 -15.30 -35.37 24.08
C ASP A 398 -16.32 -36.04 25.03
N TYR A 399 -17.49 -36.40 24.51
CA TYR A 399 -18.61 -36.97 25.27
C TYR A 399 -18.27 -38.24 26.07
N LEU A 400 -17.42 -39.13 25.53
CA LEU A 400 -17.20 -40.47 26.10
C LEU A 400 -15.84 -40.55 26.80
N PRO A 401 -15.77 -40.80 28.11
CA PRO A 401 -14.49 -40.97 28.80
C PRO A 401 -13.60 -42.08 28.25
N SER A 402 -14.17 -43.10 27.59
CA SER A 402 -13.43 -44.21 26.99
C SER A 402 -12.66 -43.82 25.72
N SER A 403 -13.05 -42.76 25.00
CA SER A 403 -12.35 -42.25 23.81
C SER A 403 -11.25 -41.24 24.15
N TRP A 404 -11.13 -40.84 25.42
CA TRP A 404 -10.19 -39.82 25.84
C TRP A 404 -8.75 -40.25 25.60
N THR A 405 -8.00 -39.43 24.87
CA THR A 405 -6.62 -39.72 24.48
C THR A 405 -5.83 -38.43 24.32
N MET A 406 -4.52 -38.53 24.27
CA MET A 406 -3.63 -37.38 24.13
C MET A 406 -3.07 -37.30 22.70
N PHE A 407 -2.86 -36.08 22.22
CA PHE A 407 -2.14 -35.79 21.00
C PHE A 407 -0.71 -35.30 21.32
N SER A 408 0.27 -35.87 20.62
CA SER A 408 1.65 -35.41 20.63
C SER A 408 2.16 -35.35 19.19
N PRO A 409 2.64 -34.18 18.70
CA PRO A 409 3.12 -34.07 17.34
C PRO A 409 4.40 -34.90 17.14
N THR A 410 4.55 -35.49 15.96
CA THR A 410 5.81 -36.13 15.55
C THR A 410 6.76 -35.11 14.93
N TYR A 411 8.00 -35.52 14.66
CA TYR A 411 8.94 -34.67 13.93
C TYR A 411 8.46 -34.34 12.51
N VAL A 412 7.57 -35.17 11.93
CA VAL A 412 7.01 -34.95 10.59
C VAL A 412 6.01 -33.80 10.62
N ASP A 413 5.11 -33.76 11.62
CA ASP A 413 4.19 -32.64 11.83
C ASP A 413 4.94 -31.30 11.92
N ILE A 414 5.99 -31.29 12.75
CA ILE A 414 6.84 -30.12 12.97
C ILE A 414 7.63 -29.77 11.69
N GLY A 415 8.16 -30.77 11.01
CA GLY A 415 8.94 -30.61 9.78
C GLY A 415 8.12 -30.00 8.65
N ILE A 416 6.87 -30.42 8.46
CA ILE A 416 5.94 -29.84 7.49
C ILE A 416 5.63 -28.38 7.87
N PHE A 417 5.35 -28.09 9.14
CA PHE A 417 5.09 -26.72 9.59
C PHE A 417 6.27 -25.78 9.31
N ILE A 418 7.48 -26.14 9.75
CA ILE A 418 8.71 -25.39 9.46
C ILE A 418 8.94 -25.26 7.95
N GLY A 419 8.63 -26.33 7.20
CA GLY A 419 8.63 -26.37 5.74
C GLY A 419 7.79 -25.29 5.10
N THR A 420 6.54 -25.13 5.55
CA THR A 420 5.62 -24.11 5.03
C THR A 420 6.08 -22.68 5.35
N ILE A 421 6.69 -22.46 6.53
CA ILE A 421 7.31 -21.17 6.87
C ILE A 421 8.51 -20.89 5.95
N GLY A 422 9.36 -21.91 5.72
CA GLY A 422 10.46 -21.83 4.76
C GLY A 422 9.97 -21.48 3.36
N PHE A 423 8.92 -22.15 2.88
CA PHE A 423 8.35 -21.91 1.55
C PHE A 423 7.77 -20.50 1.42
N PHE A 424 7.04 -20.03 2.44
CA PHE A 424 6.53 -18.67 2.50
C PHE A 424 7.66 -17.63 2.35
N PHE A 425 8.75 -17.78 3.12
CA PHE A 425 9.88 -16.85 3.02
C PHE A 425 10.63 -16.97 1.71
N VAL A 426 10.77 -18.15 1.12
CA VAL A 426 11.35 -18.30 -0.23
C VAL A 426 10.55 -17.48 -1.25
N LEU A 427 9.22 -17.62 -1.27
CA LEU A 427 8.37 -16.84 -2.17
C LEU A 427 8.45 -15.34 -1.90
N PHE A 428 8.36 -14.94 -0.63
CA PHE A 428 8.39 -13.53 -0.23
C PHE A 428 9.74 -12.86 -0.55
N LEU A 429 10.86 -13.55 -0.32
CA LEU A 429 12.19 -13.03 -0.62
C LEU A 429 12.46 -12.93 -2.12
N LEU A 430 11.93 -13.85 -2.92
CA LEU A 430 11.96 -13.76 -4.38
C LEU A 430 11.12 -12.57 -4.87
N TYR A 431 9.90 -12.42 -4.34
CA TYR A 431 9.02 -11.27 -4.60
C TYR A 431 9.72 -9.95 -4.30
N ALA A 432 10.29 -9.78 -3.10
CA ALA A 432 10.98 -8.58 -2.66
C ALA A 432 12.14 -8.13 -3.58
N ARG A 433 12.63 -9.03 -4.43
CA ARG A 433 13.74 -8.80 -5.37
C ARG A 433 13.30 -8.66 -6.81
N THR A 434 12.16 -9.23 -7.18
CA THR A 434 11.70 -9.29 -8.59
C THR A 434 10.52 -8.36 -8.87
N PHE A 435 9.79 -7.98 -7.82
CA PHE A 435 8.61 -7.11 -7.88
C PHE A 435 8.85 -5.84 -7.06
N PRO A 436 8.14 -4.74 -7.39
CA PRO A 436 8.12 -3.55 -6.57
C PRO A 436 7.35 -3.82 -5.27
N VAL A 437 8.04 -3.60 -4.15
CA VAL A 437 7.52 -3.84 -2.78
C VAL A 437 6.42 -2.85 -2.39
N ILE A 438 6.46 -1.65 -2.99
CA ILE A 438 5.52 -0.54 -2.77
C ILE A 438 4.90 -0.14 -4.12
N ALA A 439 3.60 0.16 -4.14
CA ALA A 439 2.90 0.63 -5.34
C ALA A 439 3.40 2.03 -5.74
N GLN A 440 4.24 2.12 -6.78
CA GLN A 440 4.81 3.40 -7.22
C GLN A 440 3.71 4.30 -7.75
N ALA A 441 2.79 3.74 -8.53
CA ALA A 441 1.64 4.46 -9.08
C ALA A 441 0.84 5.16 -7.98
N GLU A 442 0.46 4.42 -6.94
CA GLU A 442 -0.41 4.90 -5.89
C GLU A 442 0.29 5.90 -4.97
N VAL A 443 1.55 5.64 -4.57
CA VAL A 443 2.32 6.58 -3.73
C VAL A 443 2.51 7.93 -4.42
N LYS A 444 2.73 7.95 -5.75
CA LYS A 444 2.85 9.20 -6.52
C LYS A 444 1.55 10.02 -6.47
N THR A 445 0.38 9.40 -6.42
CA THR A 445 -0.90 10.15 -6.32
C THR A 445 -1.03 10.94 -5.01
N ILE A 446 -0.50 10.39 -3.90
CA ILE A 446 -0.62 11.03 -2.59
C ILE A 446 0.49 12.03 -2.30
N LEU A 447 1.62 11.99 -3.05
CA LEU A 447 2.81 12.79 -2.78
C LEU A 447 2.52 14.30 -2.69
N LYS A 448 1.72 14.84 -3.61
CA LYS A 448 1.32 16.26 -3.61
C LYS A 448 0.44 16.64 -2.41
N SER A 449 -0.35 15.69 -1.91
CA SER A 449 -1.24 15.94 -0.76
C SER A 449 -0.54 15.72 0.58
N SER A 450 0.14 14.59 0.75
CA SER A 450 0.62 14.12 2.06
C SER A 450 2.13 13.92 2.14
N GLY A 451 2.90 14.31 1.12
CA GLY A 451 4.36 14.33 1.16
C GLY A 451 4.89 15.54 1.92
N GLU A 452 5.94 15.32 2.71
CA GLU A 452 6.57 16.34 3.55
C GLU A 452 6.99 17.59 2.75
N ARG A 453 7.68 17.41 1.62
CA ARG A 453 8.08 18.51 0.71
C ARG A 453 6.90 19.41 0.34
N TYR A 454 5.80 18.80 -0.09
CA TYR A 454 4.64 19.53 -0.59
C TYR A 454 3.84 20.19 0.53
N LYS A 455 3.87 19.62 1.75
CA LYS A 455 3.32 20.27 2.95
C LYS A 455 4.15 21.47 3.37
N ASN A 456 5.47 21.32 3.45
CA ASN A 456 6.39 22.41 3.77
C ASN A 456 6.26 23.58 2.77
N LEU A 457 6.14 23.27 1.48
CA LEU A 457 5.92 24.29 0.44
C LEU A 457 4.57 25.01 0.59
N ARG A 458 3.49 24.27 0.90
CA ARG A 458 2.17 24.86 1.17
C ARG A 458 2.16 25.74 2.40
N GLU A 459 2.79 25.29 3.49
CA GLU A 459 2.86 26.04 4.75
C GLU A 459 3.74 27.29 4.62
N SER A 460 4.82 27.22 3.84
CA SER A 460 5.69 28.37 3.54
C SER A 460 5.13 29.32 2.48
N GLY A 461 3.96 29.05 1.90
CA GLY A 461 3.35 29.88 0.85
C GLY A 461 4.13 29.90 -0.48
N LYS A 462 5.13 29.03 -0.64
CA LYS A 462 5.98 28.96 -1.84
C LYS A 462 5.22 28.31 -3.00
N SER A 463 5.53 28.74 -4.23
CA SER A 463 4.91 28.18 -5.43
C SER A 463 5.27 26.70 -5.61
N LEU A 464 4.27 25.91 -6.02
CA LEU A 464 4.44 24.51 -6.43
C LEU A 464 5.05 24.38 -7.85
N ALA A 465 5.27 25.50 -8.55
CA ALA A 465 5.91 25.50 -9.86
C ALA A 465 7.39 25.12 -9.74
N GLY A 466 7.84 24.14 -10.52
CA GLY A 466 9.24 23.71 -10.56
C GLY A 466 9.68 22.71 -9.48
N THR A 467 8.80 22.30 -8.55
CA THR A 467 9.20 21.44 -7.41
C THR A 467 9.10 19.93 -7.68
N GLY A 468 9.10 19.51 -8.96
CA GLY A 468 9.03 18.09 -9.33
C GLY A 468 8.33 17.76 -10.64
N ALA A 469 7.99 18.77 -11.46
CA ALA A 469 7.59 18.54 -12.84
C ALA A 469 8.85 18.61 -13.71
N ASP A 470 9.00 17.62 -14.61
CA ASP A 470 9.97 17.56 -15.71
C ASP A 470 10.42 18.97 -16.14
N SER A 471 11.72 19.20 -16.31
CA SER A 471 12.25 20.49 -16.81
C SER A 471 11.57 20.91 -18.12
N ARG A 472 11.03 19.94 -18.88
CA ARG A 472 10.22 20.14 -20.10
C ARG A 472 8.84 20.77 -19.87
N THR A 473 8.27 20.68 -18.66
CA THR A 473 6.97 21.28 -18.30
C THR A 473 7.08 22.45 -17.33
N SER A 474 8.25 22.63 -16.71
CA SER A 474 8.56 23.73 -15.80
C SER A 474 9.30 24.90 -16.46
N ALA A 475 9.72 24.76 -17.72
CA ALA A 475 10.36 25.84 -18.49
C ALA A 475 9.34 26.87 -18.98
N GLY A 476 8.81 27.66 -18.06
CA GLY A 476 8.26 28.99 -18.33
C GLY A 476 8.96 29.97 -17.39
N PRO A 477 9.36 31.17 -17.84
CA PRO A 477 10.24 32.05 -17.06
C PRO A 477 9.50 32.59 -15.84
N ALA A 478 9.66 31.92 -14.71
CA ALA A 478 9.32 32.43 -13.38
C ALA A 478 10.61 32.96 -12.75
N MET A 479 10.91 34.21 -13.11
CA MET A 479 11.92 35.03 -12.45
C MET A 479 11.41 35.30 -11.02
N VAL A 480 11.97 34.59 -10.03
CA VAL A 480 11.76 34.89 -8.62
C VAL A 480 12.83 35.90 -8.23
N THR A 481 12.45 37.17 -8.17
CA THR A 481 13.21 38.21 -7.48
C THR A 481 13.16 37.94 -5.98
N ALA A 482 14.27 37.44 -5.43
CA ALA A 482 14.51 37.52 -3.99
C ALA A 482 14.81 38.99 -3.64
N MET A 483 14.16 39.50 -2.61
CA MET A 483 14.51 40.80 -2.00
C MET A 483 15.87 40.67 -1.30
N PRO A 484 16.83 41.59 -1.48
CA PRO A 484 18.05 41.58 -0.68
C PRO A 484 17.82 42.24 0.68
N GLU A 485 18.32 41.58 1.73
CA GLU A 485 18.59 42.21 3.03
C GLU A 485 19.80 43.15 2.94
N ASP A 486 19.69 44.22 3.72
CA ASP A 486 20.61 45.33 3.86
C ASP A 486 21.91 44.91 4.59
N SER A 487 23.07 45.15 3.96
CA SER A 487 24.34 45.35 4.67
C SER A 487 25.36 45.98 3.72
N GLY A 488 25.83 47.19 4.07
CA GLY A 488 26.83 47.91 3.31
C GLY A 488 28.27 47.49 3.65
N THR A 489 29.16 47.50 2.66
CA THR A 489 30.52 48.09 2.74
C THR A 489 31.17 48.17 1.34
N GLN A 490 32.19 49.00 1.24
CA GLN A 490 32.78 49.65 0.05
C GLN A 490 33.56 48.78 -0.95
N GLU A 491 33.65 49.33 -2.17
CA GLU A 491 34.69 49.25 -3.22
C GLU A 491 35.70 48.10 -3.24
N GLU A 492 35.82 47.43 -4.40
CA GLU A 492 36.96 47.63 -5.30
C GLU A 492 36.74 46.99 -6.68
N ALA A 493 37.24 47.70 -7.70
CA ALA A 493 37.15 47.36 -9.11
C ALA A 493 38.13 46.24 -9.50
N ARG A 494 37.68 45.28 -10.31
CA ARG A 494 38.52 44.59 -11.30
C ARG A 494 37.73 44.29 -12.57
N LYS A 495 38.20 44.91 -13.66
CA LYS A 495 37.89 44.58 -15.05
C LYS A 495 38.18 43.10 -15.29
N ASP A 496 37.28 42.42 -15.98
CA ASP A 496 37.68 41.60 -17.12
C ASP A 496 36.55 41.47 -18.14
N SER A 497 36.98 41.61 -19.39
CA SER A 497 36.24 41.73 -20.63
C SER A 497 35.63 40.41 -21.12
N SER A 498 34.45 40.50 -21.76
CA SER A 498 34.14 40.01 -23.11
C SER A 498 32.76 39.35 -23.21
N ALA A 499 31.80 40.05 -23.83
CA ALA A 499 30.71 39.51 -24.69
C ALA A 499 29.71 40.64 -25.01
N GLY A 500 30.03 41.46 -26.02
CA GLY A 500 29.11 42.44 -26.61
C GLY A 500 28.42 41.85 -27.84
N GLY A 501 27.13 42.10 -28.01
CA GLY A 501 26.42 41.74 -29.24
C GLY A 501 24.90 42.00 -29.30
N GLU A 502 24.16 42.06 -28.18
CA GLU A 502 22.68 42.11 -28.25
C GLU A 502 22.01 43.38 -27.68
N THR A 503 22.76 44.28 -27.03
CA THR A 503 22.19 45.45 -26.35
C THR A 503 22.03 46.70 -27.23
N SER A 504 22.73 46.83 -28.36
CA SER A 504 22.67 48.06 -29.18
C SER A 504 21.41 48.20 -30.06
N ASP A 505 20.83 47.09 -30.51
CA ASP A 505 19.69 47.12 -31.44
C ASP A 505 18.34 47.36 -30.76
N LYS A 506 18.20 47.02 -29.48
CA LYS A 506 16.96 47.27 -28.73
C LYS A 506 16.84 48.73 -28.31
N ASP A 507 17.94 49.35 -27.90
CA ASP A 507 17.94 50.76 -27.47
C ASP A 507 17.61 51.70 -28.64
N SER A 508 18.07 51.38 -29.87
CA SER A 508 17.72 52.14 -31.07
C SER A 508 16.23 52.01 -31.41
N GLN A 509 15.67 50.79 -31.36
CA GLN A 509 14.24 50.54 -31.60
C GLN A 509 13.34 51.23 -30.57
N VAL A 510 13.74 51.27 -29.29
CA VAL A 510 13.01 52.00 -28.24
C VAL A 510 13.02 53.51 -28.52
N SER A 511 14.16 54.06 -28.95
CA SER A 511 14.24 55.48 -29.30
C SER A 511 13.37 55.84 -30.50
N ASP A 512 13.31 54.98 -31.52
CA ASP A 512 12.45 55.15 -32.69
C ASP A 512 10.97 55.05 -32.32
N LEU A 513 10.59 54.12 -31.43
CA LEU A 513 9.23 54.00 -30.91
C LEU A 513 8.79 55.27 -30.18
N LEU A 514 9.64 55.77 -29.25
CA LEU A 514 9.35 56.97 -28.47
C LEU A 514 9.31 58.24 -29.32
N SER A 515 10.05 58.29 -30.44
CA SER A 515 9.98 59.43 -31.37
C SER A 515 8.58 59.59 -32.00
N GLY A 516 7.86 58.48 -32.22
CA GLY A 516 6.52 58.47 -32.82
C GLY A 516 5.40 58.80 -31.84
N ILE A 517 5.52 58.37 -30.57
CA ILE A 517 4.47 58.52 -29.55
C ILE A 517 4.72 59.65 -28.53
N GLY A 518 5.95 60.18 -28.49
CA GLY A 518 6.41 61.20 -27.55
C GLY A 518 7.06 60.62 -26.29
N ALA A 519 7.96 61.40 -25.68
CA ALA A 519 8.63 61.06 -24.43
C ALA A 519 7.81 61.51 -23.21
N PHE A 520 7.87 60.73 -22.15
CA PHE A 520 7.30 61.10 -20.85
C PHE A 520 8.31 61.97 -20.08
N ASP A 521 7.84 63.10 -19.54
CA ASP A 521 8.64 63.96 -18.67
C ASP A 521 8.13 63.87 -17.21
N PRO A 522 8.88 63.24 -16.30
CA PRO A 522 8.48 63.07 -14.90
C PRO A 522 8.26 64.39 -14.13
N ASN A 523 8.80 65.52 -14.61
CA ASN A 523 8.66 66.81 -13.93
C ASN A 523 7.37 67.54 -14.29
N THR A 524 6.77 67.22 -15.44
CA THR A 524 5.60 67.92 -15.98
C THR A 524 4.38 67.02 -16.16
N GLN A 525 4.55 65.70 -16.13
CA GLN A 525 3.48 64.72 -16.38
C GLN A 525 3.38 63.69 -15.24
N THR A 526 2.15 63.27 -14.94
CA THR A 526 1.86 62.15 -14.03
C THR A 526 1.59 60.88 -14.83
N ALA A 527 2.14 59.74 -14.40
CA ALA A 527 1.92 58.46 -15.06
C ALA A 527 0.45 57.99 -14.92
N ASP A 528 -0.14 57.51 -16.03
CA ASP A 528 -1.48 56.96 -16.07
C ASP A 528 -1.51 55.49 -15.64
N ASN A 529 -2.69 55.03 -15.20
CA ASN A 529 -2.93 53.63 -14.90
C ASN A 529 -3.30 52.87 -16.19
N LEU A 530 -2.29 52.37 -16.92
CA LEU A 530 -2.46 51.70 -18.21
C LEU A 530 -3.30 50.41 -18.14
N LYS A 531 -3.46 49.82 -16.95
CA LYS A 531 -4.35 48.64 -16.73
C LYS A 531 -5.83 48.92 -17.03
N LYS A 532 -6.24 50.18 -17.21
CA LYS A 532 -7.58 50.52 -17.69
C LYS A 532 -7.83 50.12 -19.15
N ILE A 533 -6.78 49.89 -19.94
CA ILE A 533 -6.88 49.38 -21.31
C ILE A 533 -6.97 47.85 -21.27
N SER A 534 -8.01 47.29 -21.90
CA SER A 534 -8.21 45.86 -21.99
C SER A 534 -7.06 45.22 -22.76
N GLY A 535 -6.37 44.27 -22.13
CA GLY A 535 -5.18 43.61 -22.66
C GLY A 535 -3.89 43.98 -21.92
N ILE A 536 -3.86 45.09 -21.19
CA ILE A 536 -2.72 45.52 -20.37
C ILE A 536 -2.91 45.04 -18.93
N GLY A 537 -2.26 43.93 -18.56
CA GLY A 537 -2.18 43.46 -17.17
C GLY A 537 -1.00 44.10 -16.41
N PRO A 538 -0.86 43.86 -15.08
CA PRO A 538 0.23 44.43 -14.26
C PRO A 538 1.63 44.16 -14.80
N LYS A 539 1.85 42.97 -15.39
CA LYS A 539 3.13 42.60 -16.00
C LYS A 539 3.40 43.39 -17.28
N MET A 540 2.37 43.64 -18.09
CA MET A 540 2.50 44.35 -19.35
C MET A 540 2.69 45.86 -19.13
N GLU A 541 1.98 46.44 -18.15
CA GLU A 541 2.21 47.81 -17.68
C GLU A 541 3.66 48.00 -17.21
N GLY A 542 4.22 47.03 -16.47
CA GLY A 542 5.63 47.07 -16.07
C GLY A 542 6.60 47.08 -17.24
N VAL A 543 6.32 46.32 -18.31
CA VAL A 543 7.15 46.29 -19.53
C VAL A 543 7.05 47.60 -20.31
N LEU A 544 5.84 48.16 -20.45
CA LEU A 544 5.62 49.46 -21.11
C LEU A 544 6.34 50.59 -20.39
N ASN A 545 6.26 50.61 -19.06
CA ASN A 545 6.95 51.58 -18.23
C ASN A 545 8.48 51.47 -18.38
N GLN A 546 9.04 50.26 -18.50
CA GLN A 546 10.48 50.07 -18.75
C GLN A 546 10.92 50.63 -20.11
N ILE A 547 10.02 50.67 -21.09
CA ILE A 547 10.27 51.18 -22.45
C ILE A 547 9.96 52.69 -22.56
N GLY A 548 9.49 53.33 -21.49
CA GLY A 548 9.24 54.77 -21.46
C GLY A 548 7.80 55.20 -21.76
N ILE A 549 6.86 54.26 -21.78
CA ILE A 549 5.43 54.50 -22.04
C ILE A 549 4.68 54.50 -20.72
N PHE A 550 4.21 55.67 -20.31
CA PHE A 550 3.57 55.88 -19.00
C PHE A 550 2.18 56.50 -19.09
N THR A 551 1.77 57.05 -20.24
CA THR A 551 0.53 57.83 -20.37
C THR A 551 -0.41 57.27 -21.42
N PHE A 552 -1.72 57.49 -21.26
CA PHE A 552 -2.72 57.19 -22.29
C PHE A 552 -2.44 57.98 -23.57
N LEU A 553 -1.90 59.20 -23.46
CA LEU A 553 -1.54 60.03 -24.61
C LEU A 553 -0.51 59.35 -25.52
N GLN A 554 0.52 58.73 -24.94
CA GLN A 554 1.52 57.99 -25.72
C GLN A 554 0.88 56.78 -26.42
N VAL A 555 0.07 55.99 -25.71
CA VAL A 555 -0.61 54.81 -26.29
C VAL A 555 -1.60 55.21 -27.38
N SER A 556 -2.28 56.36 -27.24
CA SER A 556 -3.27 56.85 -28.21
C SER A 556 -2.67 57.23 -29.57
N LYS A 557 -1.36 57.49 -29.63
CA LYS A 557 -0.63 57.88 -30.84
C LYS A 557 -0.02 56.69 -31.59
N MET A 558 -0.11 55.48 -31.04
CA MET A 558 0.40 54.28 -31.70
C MET A 558 -0.36 54.01 -33.00
N THR A 559 0.38 53.90 -34.10
CA THR A 559 -0.08 53.39 -35.38
C THR A 559 0.49 51.99 -35.62
N LYS A 560 0.20 51.40 -36.79
CA LYS A 560 0.73 50.09 -37.17
C LYS A 560 2.26 50.00 -37.03
N LYS A 561 2.97 51.08 -37.39
CA LYS A 561 4.44 51.13 -37.27
C LYS A 561 4.91 51.00 -35.82
N GLU A 562 4.26 51.69 -34.89
CA GLU A 562 4.61 51.64 -33.46
C GLU A 562 4.20 50.32 -32.83
N TYR A 563 3.11 49.69 -33.28
CA TYR A 563 2.76 48.34 -32.84
C TYR A 563 3.80 47.31 -33.28
N ASP A 564 4.25 47.35 -34.53
CA ASP A 564 5.29 46.45 -35.04
C ASP A 564 6.62 46.61 -34.25
N LEU A 565 7.00 47.85 -33.92
CA LEU A 565 8.17 48.15 -33.08
C LEU A 565 7.98 47.67 -31.63
N LEU A 566 6.79 47.86 -31.06
CA LEU A 566 6.49 47.39 -29.70
C LEU A 566 6.56 45.86 -29.63
N ASP A 567 6.08 45.16 -30.65
CA ASP A 567 6.15 43.70 -30.74
C ASP A 567 7.58 43.19 -30.88
N SER A 568 8.43 43.89 -31.67
CA SER A 568 9.85 43.53 -31.82
C SER A 568 10.64 43.72 -30.52
N ILE A 569 10.31 44.76 -29.74
CA ILE A 569 10.98 45.07 -28.46
C ILE A 569 10.52 44.11 -27.35
N THR A 570 9.21 43.88 -27.23
CA THR A 570 8.65 43.13 -26.09
C THR A 570 8.69 41.61 -26.28
N GLY A 571 8.77 41.12 -27.52
CA GLY A 571 8.92 39.70 -27.89
C GLY A 571 7.83 38.76 -27.34
N SER A 572 6.79 39.32 -26.72
CA SER A 572 5.79 38.61 -25.93
C SER A 572 4.41 38.91 -26.49
N PHE A 573 3.86 37.95 -27.25
CA PHE A 573 2.54 38.02 -27.91
C PHE A 573 2.43 39.06 -29.05
N PRO A 574 3.14 38.85 -30.19
CA PRO A 574 3.06 39.73 -31.35
C PRO A 574 1.62 39.93 -31.84
N GLY A 575 1.27 41.16 -32.21
CA GLY A 575 0.00 41.57 -32.79
C GLY A 575 -1.13 41.79 -31.77
N ARG A 576 -0.87 41.62 -30.47
CA ARG A 576 -1.92 41.75 -29.45
C ARG A 576 -2.37 43.20 -29.25
N ALA A 577 -1.44 44.14 -29.20
CA ALA A 577 -1.75 45.55 -28.98
C ALA A 577 -2.61 46.14 -30.11
N GLU A 578 -2.34 45.75 -31.36
CA GLU A 578 -3.13 46.12 -32.54
C GLU A 578 -4.49 45.41 -32.54
N ARG A 579 -4.53 44.08 -32.30
CA ARG A 579 -5.78 43.29 -32.29
C ARG A 579 -6.76 43.76 -31.22
N ASP A 580 -6.25 44.08 -30.03
CA ASP A 580 -7.06 44.53 -28.91
C ASP A 580 -7.35 46.06 -28.97
N ASP A 581 -6.95 46.77 -30.04
CA ASP A 581 -7.16 48.21 -30.29
C ASP A 581 -6.78 49.12 -29.10
N TRP A 582 -5.52 49.02 -28.65
CA TRP A 582 -5.05 49.78 -27.49
C TRP A 582 -5.10 51.30 -27.71
N SER A 583 -4.73 51.78 -28.89
CA SER A 583 -4.77 53.21 -29.21
C SER A 583 -6.20 53.76 -29.25
N GLY A 584 -7.16 53.01 -29.79
CA GLY A 584 -8.58 53.38 -29.77
C GLY A 584 -9.16 53.41 -28.34
N GLN A 585 -8.78 52.47 -27.48
CA GLN A 585 -9.15 52.48 -26.08
C GLN A 585 -8.51 53.64 -25.30
N ALA A 586 -7.23 53.91 -25.53
CA ALA A 586 -6.52 55.02 -24.91
C ALA A 586 -7.14 56.37 -25.25
N LYS A 587 -7.55 56.59 -26.52
CA LYS A 587 -8.26 57.81 -26.95
C LYS A 587 -9.54 58.06 -26.16
N LYS A 588 -10.27 57.00 -25.77
CA LYS A 588 -11.51 57.13 -24.96
C LYS A 588 -11.23 57.52 -23.51
N LEU A 589 -10.01 57.29 -23.01
CA LEU A 589 -9.59 57.56 -21.64
C LEU A 589 -8.92 58.93 -21.46
N ILE A 590 -8.65 59.65 -22.56
CA ILE A 590 -8.04 60.99 -22.57
C ILE A 590 -9.11 62.11 -22.41
N ASN A 591 -10.40 61.77 -22.50
CA ASN A 591 -11.51 62.71 -22.39
C ASN A 591 -11.96 62.97 -20.95
#